data_AF-A0A182SDW0-F1
#
_entry.id   AF-A0A182SDW0-F1
#
_cell.length_a   1.000
_cell.length_b   1.000
_cell.length_c   1.000
_cell.angle_alpha   90.00
_cell.angle_beta   90.00
_cell.angle_gamma   90.00
#
_symmetry.space_group_name_H-M   'P 1'
#
loop_
_entity.id
_entity.type
_entity.pdbx_description
1 polymer ?
#
loop_
_entity_poly.entity_id
_entity_poly.type
_entity_poly.pdbx_seq_one_letter_code
_entity_poly.pdbx_strand_id
1 'polypeptide(L)'
;MPTDCDFIGPNVFSLPEKLLRHNTKMRPSPLARPKPDRNADKKKIRSYTALRKDREDFRRRLVRLIVRKEHEKDDPENTFPNVEEREMLRYYHYIRHGIDTVHVSPIDKRVLQRVLRLIPKNLSRWKQALRDIIGEIKEDYSFAVRKAVVDFVLGDAMTKYAKKEEITPGRLEIKELRLKWKHRYDENQAKIKRNLFSINACSEQILELWDTTFKKMLLVNVKELEAKGEAYDLTEFTSTVNQQIEETRLTLSDKWYGAIKTIFQKGIKKKLIPDDSKPKMLKKFFNSLATLMTRQLQN
;
A
#
# COMPACT_ATOMS: atom_id res chain seq x y z
N MET A 1 17.88 25.80 0.62
CA MET A 1 19.18 25.59 -0.05
C MET A 1 20.05 24.77 0.89
N PRO A 2 20.82 23.74 0.45
CA PRO A 2 21.21 23.37 -0.92
C PRO A 2 20.33 22.26 -1.53
N THR A 3 20.19 22.27 -2.86
CA THR A 3 19.31 21.40 -3.68
C THR A 3 20.08 20.44 -4.57
N ASP A 4 21.31 20.08 -4.21
CA ASP A 4 22.14 19.22 -5.03
C ASP A 4 22.14 17.80 -4.45
N CYS A 5 21.14 17.02 -4.86
CA CYS A 5 21.16 15.57 -4.78
C CYS A 5 21.43 15.02 -6.18
N ASP A 6 22.70 14.94 -6.53
CA ASP A 6 23.21 14.30 -7.76
C ASP A 6 23.10 12.77 -7.66
N PHE A 7 21.87 12.25 -7.60
CA PHE A 7 21.57 10.84 -7.89
C PHE A 7 21.12 10.63 -9.33
N ILE A 8 21.15 11.70 -10.13
CA ILE A 8 20.62 11.74 -11.48
C ILE A 8 21.79 12.07 -12.40
N GLY A 9 22.48 11.04 -12.89
CA GLY A 9 23.47 11.23 -13.95
C GLY A 9 22.89 11.98 -15.16
N PRO A 10 23.75 12.58 -16.01
CA PRO A 10 23.30 13.37 -17.14
C PRO A 10 22.49 12.51 -18.11
N ASN A 11 21.30 12.99 -18.43
CA ASN A 11 20.37 12.32 -19.34
C ASN A 11 20.85 12.58 -20.77
N VAL A 12 21.42 11.58 -21.43
CA VAL A 12 22.00 11.69 -22.80
C VAL A 12 20.94 12.06 -23.86
N PHE A 13 19.65 12.05 -23.49
CA PHE A 13 18.51 12.26 -24.38
C PHE A 13 17.66 13.49 -24.05
N SER A 14 18.05 14.37 -23.12
CA SER A 14 17.37 15.65 -22.95
C SER A 14 17.93 16.69 -23.92
N LEU A 15 17.06 17.24 -24.78
CA LEU A 15 17.39 18.36 -25.65
C LEU A 15 17.95 19.54 -24.83
N PRO A 16 19.11 20.11 -25.20
CA PRO A 16 19.72 21.22 -24.47
C PRO A 16 18.78 22.42 -24.36
N GLU A 17 18.64 22.99 -23.14
CA GLU A 17 17.78 24.16 -22.88
C GLU A 17 18.09 25.38 -23.75
N LYS A 18 19.31 25.44 -24.31
CA LYS A 18 19.74 26.48 -25.26
C LYS A 18 18.88 26.50 -26.54
N LEU A 19 18.32 25.36 -26.94
CA LEU A 19 17.45 25.23 -28.11
C LEU A 19 15.98 25.58 -27.82
N LEU A 20 15.62 25.73 -26.54
CA LEU A 20 14.25 26.07 -26.10
C LEU A 20 14.05 27.58 -25.87
N ARG A 21 15.12 28.39 -25.99
CA ARG A 21 15.03 29.84 -25.83
C ARG A 21 14.74 30.50 -27.18
N HIS A 22 13.51 30.94 -27.39
CA HIS A 22 13.17 31.86 -28.48
C HIS A 22 13.91 33.19 -28.28
N ASN A 23 14.88 33.48 -29.15
CA ASN A 23 15.63 34.74 -29.13
C ASN A 23 14.76 35.86 -29.72
N THR A 24 14.40 36.87 -28.92
CA THR A 24 13.49 37.98 -29.27
C THR A 24 14.14 39.09 -30.09
N LYS A 25 15.20 38.80 -30.85
CA LYS A 25 15.87 39.78 -31.71
C LYS A 25 16.06 39.25 -33.12
N MET A 26 15.00 39.33 -33.92
CA MET A 26 15.08 39.25 -35.39
C MET A 26 14.09 40.28 -35.96
N ARG A 27 14.55 41.52 -36.13
CA ARG A 27 13.88 42.51 -36.98
C ARG A 27 14.49 42.35 -38.38
N PRO A 28 13.73 42.04 -39.45
CA PRO A 28 14.34 41.80 -40.76
C PRO A 28 14.80 43.12 -41.40
N SER A 29 16.06 43.19 -41.82
CA SER A 29 16.57 44.19 -42.77
C SER A 29 16.14 43.81 -44.20
N PRO A 30 15.72 44.75 -45.06
CA PRO A 30 15.11 44.42 -46.34
C PRO A 30 16.13 44.39 -47.48
N LEU A 31 16.89 43.29 -47.65
CA LEU A 31 17.69 43.08 -48.87
C LEU A 31 17.66 41.61 -49.31
N ALA A 32 17.15 41.41 -50.53
CA ALA A 32 17.20 40.24 -51.43
C ALA A 32 16.71 38.88 -50.88
N ARG A 33 15.44 38.53 -51.17
CA ARG A 33 14.99 37.12 -51.15
C ARG A 33 15.31 36.45 -52.50
N PRO A 34 16.01 35.31 -52.54
CA PRO A 34 15.90 34.39 -53.67
C PRO A 34 14.51 33.73 -53.63
N LYS A 35 13.86 33.61 -54.79
CA LYS A 35 12.55 32.94 -54.92
C LYS A 35 12.69 31.46 -54.51
N PRO A 36 11.82 30.94 -53.62
CA PRO A 36 11.84 29.51 -53.32
C PRO A 36 11.21 28.73 -54.47
N ASP A 37 11.93 27.69 -54.90
CA ASP A 37 11.45 26.68 -55.84
C ASP A 37 10.23 25.96 -55.22
N ARG A 38 9.10 26.01 -55.93
CA ARG A 38 7.78 25.55 -55.43
C ARG A 38 7.62 24.03 -55.41
N ASN A 39 8.65 23.26 -55.75
CA ASN A 39 8.56 21.81 -55.90
C ASN A 39 9.30 20.95 -54.85
N ALA A 40 9.98 21.53 -53.86
CA ALA A 40 10.72 20.75 -52.85
C ALA A 40 9.93 20.44 -51.54
N ASP A 41 8.91 21.24 -51.19
CA ASP A 41 8.23 21.15 -49.88
C ASP A 41 6.85 20.47 -49.92
N LYS A 42 6.74 19.33 -50.60
CA LYS A 42 5.59 18.42 -50.47
C LYS A 42 5.97 17.06 -49.89
N LYS A 43 6.82 17.03 -48.87
CA LYS A 43 6.81 15.88 -47.94
C LYS A 43 5.56 16.01 -47.07
N LYS A 44 4.44 15.49 -47.58
CA LYS A 44 3.14 15.38 -46.89
C LYS A 44 3.36 14.96 -45.44
N ILE A 45 3.05 15.85 -44.50
CA ILE A 45 2.77 15.49 -43.11
C ILE A 45 1.66 14.43 -43.21
N ARG A 46 2.00 13.16 -42.95
CA ARG A 46 1.02 12.07 -43.02
C ARG A 46 -0.12 12.40 -42.06
N SER A 47 -1.35 12.39 -42.58
CA SER A 47 -2.56 12.56 -41.78
C SER A 47 -2.52 11.61 -40.58
N TYR A 48 -2.95 12.09 -39.40
CA TYR A 48 -3.10 11.28 -38.18
C TYR A 48 -3.89 9.99 -38.43
N THR A 49 -4.90 10.04 -39.33
CA THR A 49 -5.71 8.88 -39.71
C THR A 49 -4.91 7.84 -40.51
N ALA A 50 -3.98 8.28 -41.37
CA ALA A 50 -3.11 7.39 -42.13
C ALA A 50 -2.06 6.71 -41.23
N LEU A 51 -1.48 7.46 -40.29
CA LEU A 51 -0.57 6.91 -39.28
C LEU A 51 -1.26 5.90 -38.36
N ARG A 52 -2.53 6.16 -38.00
CA ARG A 52 -3.35 5.22 -37.22
C ARG A 52 -3.62 3.93 -38.00
N LYS A 53 -3.99 4.04 -39.28
CA LYS A 53 -4.24 2.88 -40.15
C LYS A 53 -2.98 2.04 -40.36
N ASP A 54 -1.82 2.67 -40.60
CA ASP A 54 -0.54 1.98 -40.71
C ASP A 54 -0.18 1.22 -39.42
N ARG A 55 -0.43 1.82 -38.25
CA ARG A 55 -0.24 1.17 -36.94
C ARG A 55 -1.19 0.00 -36.73
N GLU A 56 -2.45 0.14 -37.13
CA GLU A 56 -3.46 -0.93 -37.04
C GLU A 56 -3.14 -2.09 -38.00
N ASP A 57 -2.63 -1.81 -39.19
CA ASP A 57 -2.22 -2.82 -40.18
C ASP A 57 -0.92 -3.52 -39.79
N PHE A 58 0.04 -2.78 -39.22
CA PHE A 58 1.22 -3.35 -38.58
C PHE A 58 0.83 -4.26 -37.41
N ARG A 59 -0.13 -3.84 -36.58
CA ARG A 59 -0.69 -4.66 -35.50
C ARG A 59 -1.33 -5.94 -36.03
N ARG A 60 -2.14 -5.86 -37.08
CA ARG A 60 -2.75 -7.05 -37.71
C ARG A 60 -1.71 -8.03 -38.25
N ARG A 61 -0.62 -7.52 -38.85
CA ARG A 61 0.47 -8.37 -39.35
C ARG A 61 1.24 -9.03 -38.21
N LEU A 62 1.56 -8.29 -37.15
CA LEU A 62 2.21 -8.86 -35.95
C LEU A 62 1.34 -9.92 -35.30
N VAL A 63 0.05 -9.65 -35.07
CA VAL A 63 -0.89 -10.63 -34.50
C VAL A 63 -0.97 -11.87 -35.40
N ARG A 64 -1.04 -11.71 -36.72
CA ARG A 64 -1.08 -12.85 -37.67
C ARG A 64 0.22 -13.67 -37.70
N LEU A 65 1.35 -13.04 -37.42
CA LEU A 65 2.68 -13.67 -37.37
C LEU A 65 2.94 -14.34 -36.01
N ILE A 66 2.34 -13.81 -34.94
CA ILE A 66 2.43 -14.31 -33.57
C ILE A 66 1.43 -15.45 -33.31
N VAL A 67 0.23 -15.39 -33.91
CA VAL A 67 -0.83 -16.41 -33.79
C VAL A 67 -0.55 -17.62 -34.71
N ARG A 68 0.34 -17.51 -35.70
CA ARG A 68 0.77 -18.66 -36.52
C ARG A 68 1.84 -19.51 -35.82
N LYS A 69 1.35 -20.47 -35.04
CA LYS A 69 1.76 -21.89 -35.14
C LYS A 69 0.54 -22.74 -34.76
N GLU A 70 -0.50 -22.62 -35.57
CA GLU A 70 -1.51 -23.67 -35.74
C GLU A 70 -0.95 -24.62 -36.81
N HIS A 71 -0.99 -25.92 -36.56
CA HIS A 71 -0.43 -27.04 -37.35
C HIS A 71 1.03 -27.46 -37.07
N GLU A 72 1.31 -27.85 -35.83
CA GLU A 72 1.89 -29.20 -35.65
C GLU A 72 0.77 -30.03 -35.00
N LYS A 73 0.54 -31.23 -35.53
CA LYS A 73 -0.59 -32.11 -35.17
C LYS A 73 -0.54 -32.41 -33.67
N ASP A 74 -1.60 -32.13 -32.93
CA ASP A 74 -1.68 -32.47 -31.52
C ASP A 74 -1.88 -33.99 -31.37
N ASP A 75 -0.83 -34.69 -30.95
CA ASP A 75 -0.94 -36.03 -30.35
C ASP A 75 -1.59 -35.89 -28.96
N PRO A 76 -2.64 -36.67 -28.64
CA PRO A 76 -3.39 -36.55 -27.38
C PRO A 76 -2.62 -36.99 -26.12
N GLU A 77 -1.36 -37.39 -26.25
CA GLU A 77 -0.57 -38.02 -25.18
C GLU A 77 0.47 -37.08 -24.53
N ASN A 78 0.56 -35.81 -24.96
CA ASN A 78 1.50 -34.82 -24.40
C ASN A 78 0.77 -33.53 -23.96
N THR A 79 -0.06 -33.64 -22.91
CA THR A 79 -0.92 -32.55 -22.39
C THR A 79 -0.18 -31.57 -21.45
N PHE A 80 1.10 -31.28 -21.71
CA PHE A 80 1.85 -30.28 -20.96
C PHE A 80 2.81 -29.50 -21.87
N PRO A 81 2.68 -28.17 -22.03
CA PRO A 81 1.71 -27.27 -21.41
C PRO A 81 0.35 -27.25 -22.13
N ASN A 82 -0.73 -27.02 -21.38
CA ASN A 82 -2.06 -26.74 -21.93
C ASN A 82 -2.02 -25.50 -22.87
N VAL A 83 -2.97 -25.39 -23.80
CA VAL A 83 -3.07 -24.26 -24.74
C VAL A 83 -3.04 -22.92 -24.01
N GLU A 84 -3.74 -22.82 -22.88
CA GLU A 84 -3.78 -21.63 -22.01
C GLU A 84 -2.42 -21.32 -21.37
N GLU A 85 -1.68 -22.36 -20.93
CA GLU A 85 -0.37 -22.19 -20.31
C GLU A 85 0.67 -21.75 -21.34
N ARG A 86 0.61 -22.29 -22.55
CA ARG A 86 1.46 -21.88 -23.68
C ARG A 86 1.23 -20.43 -24.08
N GLU A 87 -0.02 -19.98 -24.06
CA GLU A 87 -0.38 -18.58 -24.30
C GLU A 87 0.08 -17.65 -23.17
N MET A 88 -0.05 -18.10 -21.91
CA MET A 88 0.46 -17.38 -20.74
C MET A 88 1.99 -17.25 -20.77
N LEU A 89 2.71 -18.31 -21.12
CA LEU A 89 4.17 -18.30 -21.27
C LEU A 89 4.62 -17.34 -22.37
N ARG A 90 3.92 -17.32 -23.51
CA ARG A 90 4.16 -16.35 -24.59
C ARG A 90 3.91 -14.91 -24.13
N TYR A 91 2.84 -14.68 -23.37
CA TYR A 91 2.54 -13.37 -22.79
C TYR A 91 3.68 -12.85 -21.91
N TYR A 92 4.15 -13.66 -20.94
CA TYR A 92 5.28 -13.29 -20.10
C TYR A 92 6.57 -13.07 -20.91
N HIS A 93 6.81 -13.89 -21.92
CA HIS A 93 7.94 -13.73 -22.83
C HIS A 93 7.90 -12.38 -23.57
N TYR A 94 6.73 -11.97 -24.08
CA TYR A 94 6.59 -10.68 -24.76
C TYR A 94 6.75 -9.48 -23.83
N ILE A 95 6.29 -9.57 -22.58
CA ILE A 95 6.53 -8.49 -21.61
C ILE A 95 8.03 -8.35 -21.33
N ARG A 96 8.73 -9.47 -21.19
CA ARG A 96 10.15 -9.47 -20.78
C ARG A 96 11.10 -9.13 -21.93
N HIS A 97 10.85 -9.68 -23.13
CA HIS A 97 11.77 -9.63 -24.27
C HIS A 97 11.19 -9.00 -25.54
N GLY A 98 9.86 -8.88 -25.64
CA GLY A 98 9.19 -8.40 -26.86
C GLY A 98 9.21 -6.88 -27.03
N ILE A 99 9.54 -6.11 -25.99
CA ILE A 99 9.56 -4.65 -26.02
C ILE A 99 10.93 -4.17 -25.57
N ASP A 100 11.62 -3.49 -26.48
CA ASP A 100 12.88 -2.86 -26.18
C ASP A 100 12.68 -1.66 -25.23
N THR A 101 13.50 -1.60 -24.20
CA THR A 101 13.53 -0.52 -23.19
C THR A 101 13.76 0.87 -23.77
N VAL A 102 14.33 0.96 -24.98
CA VAL A 102 14.52 2.21 -25.73
C VAL A 102 13.18 2.87 -26.09
N HIS A 103 12.12 2.09 -26.29
CA HIS A 103 10.79 2.60 -26.67
C HIS A 103 9.87 2.83 -25.46
N VAL A 104 10.35 2.52 -24.25
CA VAL A 104 9.60 2.72 -23.01
C VAL A 104 9.99 4.08 -22.44
N SER A 105 9.02 4.99 -22.31
CA SER A 105 9.28 6.27 -21.65
C SER A 105 9.72 6.01 -20.20
N PRO A 106 10.83 6.59 -19.73
CA PRO A 106 11.22 6.48 -18.33
C PRO A 106 10.24 7.26 -17.44
N ILE A 107 10.26 6.94 -16.13
CA ILE A 107 9.46 7.66 -15.14
C ILE A 107 9.82 9.15 -15.11
N ASP A 108 8.81 10.03 -15.08
CA ASP A 108 9.04 11.47 -14.99
C ASP A 108 9.74 11.81 -13.66
N LYS A 109 10.86 12.54 -13.76
CA LYS A 109 11.65 13.02 -12.63
C LYS A 109 10.80 13.84 -11.65
N ARG A 110 9.79 14.57 -12.14
CA ARG A 110 8.88 15.36 -11.29
C ARG A 110 8.01 14.48 -10.39
N VAL A 111 7.57 13.33 -10.91
CA VAL A 111 6.78 12.33 -10.17
C VAL A 111 7.66 11.70 -9.10
N LEU A 112 8.86 11.26 -9.47
CA LEU A 112 9.81 10.68 -8.52
C LEU A 112 10.18 11.66 -7.40
N GLN A 113 10.42 12.94 -7.73
CA GLN A 113 10.68 13.98 -6.73
C GLN A 113 9.49 14.19 -5.78
N ARG A 114 8.24 14.10 -6.28
CA ARG A 114 7.05 14.21 -5.43
C ARG A 114 6.96 13.04 -4.45
N VAL A 115 7.26 11.83 -4.89
CA VAL A 115 7.32 10.63 -4.03
C VAL A 115 8.38 10.82 -2.94
N LEU A 116 9.58 11.27 -3.30
CA LEU A 116 10.66 11.50 -2.33
C LEU A 116 10.33 12.57 -1.28
N ARG A 117 9.52 13.59 -1.62
CA ARG A 117 9.06 14.61 -0.65
C ARG A 117 8.11 14.06 0.41
N LEU A 118 7.45 12.93 0.15
CA LEU A 118 6.58 12.27 1.14
C LEU A 118 7.37 11.51 2.20
N ILE A 119 8.65 11.22 1.95
CA ILE A 119 9.49 10.49 2.88
C ILE A 119 9.98 11.45 3.98
N PRO A 120 9.70 11.18 5.26
CA PRO A 120 10.14 12.04 6.34
C PRO A 120 11.67 12.02 6.50
N LYS A 121 12.23 13.16 6.92
CA LYS A 121 13.69 13.44 6.89
C LYS A 121 14.52 12.48 7.75
N ASN A 122 13.93 11.89 8.79
CA ASN A 122 14.57 10.90 9.65
C ASN A 122 14.91 9.59 8.90
N LEU A 123 14.12 9.22 7.89
CA LEU A 123 14.33 8.01 7.08
C LEU A 123 15.31 8.25 5.91
N SER A 124 15.56 9.51 5.55
CA SER A 124 16.50 9.93 4.50
C SER A 124 17.98 9.61 4.83
N ARG A 125 18.28 9.17 6.06
CA ARG A 125 19.61 8.72 6.49
C ARG A 125 20.06 7.44 5.76
N TRP A 126 19.12 6.57 5.38
CA TRP A 126 19.40 5.28 4.73
C TRP A 126 19.51 5.40 3.22
N LYS A 127 20.56 6.08 2.75
CA LYS A 127 20.75 6.41 1.33
C LYS A 127 20.83 5.18 0.42
N GLN A 128 21.38 4.06 0.90
CA GLN A 128 21.49 2.83 0.10
C GLN A 128 20.12 2.19 -0.15
N ALA A 129 19.37 1.92 0.92
CA ALA A 129 18.01 1.40 0.81
C ALA A 129 17.11 2.28 -0.05
N LEU A 130 17.25 3.61 0.06
CA LEU A 130 16.50 4.55 -0.76
C LEU A 130 16.88 4.47 -2.25
N ARG A 131 18.16 4.21 -2.59
CA ARG A 131 18.58 3.97 -3.98
C ARG A 131 18.01 2.67 -4.52
N ASP A 132 18.05 1.61 -3.72
CA ASP A 132 17.55 0.29 -4.11
C ASP A 132 16.05 0.34 -4.38
N ILE A 133 15.27 0.97 -3.47
CA ILE A 133 13.83 1.20 -3.64
C ILE A 133 13.52 2.05 -4.89
N ILE A 134 14.31 3.09 -5.17
CA ILE A 134 14.13 3.87 -6.41
C ILE A 134 14.42 3.01 -7.64
N GLY A 135 15.39 2.10 -7.56
CA GLY A 135 15.69 1.11 -8.60
C GLY A 135 14.48 0.22 -8.86
N GLU A 136 13.94 -0.41 -7.81
CA GLU A 136 12.74 -1.23 -7.87
C GLU A 136 11.54 -0.46 -8.47
N ILE A 137 11.29 0.77 -8.03
CA ILE A 137 10.20 1.60 -8.58
C ILE A 137 10.37 1.85 -10.08
N LYS A 138 11.60 2.08 -10.55
CA LYS A 138 11.88 2.31 -11.98
C LYS A 138 11.69 1.03 -12.79
N GLU A 139 12.13 -0.11 -12.26
CA GLU A 139 11.97 -1.41 -12.89
C GLU A 139 10.51 -1.80 -12.97
N ASP A 140 9.76 -1.64 -11.88
CA ASP A 140 8.32 -1.88 -11.79
C ASP A 140 7.54 -0.99 -12.75
N TYR A 141 7.88 0.30 -12.82
CA TYR A 141 7.27 1.22 -13.78
C TYR A 141 7.53 0.76 -15.21
N SER A 142 8.78 0.39 -15.52
CA SER A 142 9.15 -0.09 -16.86
C SER A 142 8.46 -1.41 -17.20
N PHE A 143 8.30 -2.31 -16.24
CA PHE A 143 7.56 -3.56 -16.39
C PHE A 143 6.07 -3.28 -16.60
N ALA A 144 5.46 -2.40 -15.82
CA ALA A 144 4.05 -2.03 -15.93
C ALA A 144 3.73 -1.37 -17.29
N VAL A 145 4.63 -0.53 -17.81
CA VAL A 145 4.47 0.07 -19.15
C VAL A 145 4.61 -0.99 -20.24
N ARG A 146 5.63 -1.87 -20.17
CA ARG A 146 5.78 -2.99 -21.12
C ARG A 146 4.53 -3.88 -21.11
N LYS A 147 4.04 -4.24 -19.92
CA LYS A 147 2.80 -4.98 -19.74
C LYS A 147 1.61 -4.25 -20.38
N ALA A 148 1.42 -2.96 -20.12
CA ALA A 148 0.31 -2.19 -20.69
C ALA A 148 0.37 -2.11 -22.22
N VAL A 149 1.57 -2.03 -22.80
CA VAL A 149 1.75 -2.05 -24.27
C VAL A 149 1.45 -3.43 -24.83
N VAL A 150 1.92 -4.50 -24.21
CA VAL A 150 1.59 -5.88 -24.60
C VAL A 150 0.07 -6.11 -24.49
N ASP A 151 -0.54 -5.70 -23.38
CA ASP A 151 -1.99 -5.77 -23.16
C ASP A 151 -2.75 -4.98 -24.24
N PHE A 152 -2.27 -3.80 -24.62
CA PHE A 152 -2.87 -2.99 -25.68
C PHE A 152 -2.76 -3.63 -27.07
N VAL A 153 -1.62 -4.25 -27.38
CA VAL A 153 -1.36 -4.89 -28.68
C VAL A 153 -2.13 -6.21 -28.80
N LEU A 154 -2.12 -7.02 -27.74
CA LEU A 154 -2.84 -8.29 -27.67
C LEU A 154 -4.35 -8.10 -27.50
N GLY A 155 -4.78 -6.94 -26.97
CA GLY A 155 -6.18 -6.50 -26.97
C GLY A 155 -7.15 -7.57 -26.45
N ASP A 156 -8.18 -7.87 -27.25
CA ASP A 156 -9.25 -8.82 -26.89
C ASP A 156 -8.86 -10.31 -26.97
N ALA A 157 -7.68 -10.63 -27.49
CA ALA A 157 -7.23 -12.03 -27.56
C ALA A 157 -6.99 -12.62 -26.17
N MET A 158 -6.60 -11.77 -25.19
CA MET A 158 -6.29 -12.21 -23.83
C MET A 158 -7.36 -11.81 -22.79
N THR A 159 -8.24 -10.84 -23.08
CA THR A 159 -9.40 -10.54 -22.20
C THR A 159 -10.43 -11.67 -22.17
N LYS A 160 -10.38 -12.62 -23.12
CA LYS A 160 -11.13 -13.88 -23.07
C LYS A 160 -10.65 -14.81 -21.95
N TYR A 161 -9.36 -14.76 -21.60
CA TYR A 161 -8.72 -15.61 -20.57
C TYR A 161 -8.51 -14.87 -19.25
N ALA A 162 -8.46 -13.53 -19.28
CA ALA A 162 -8.51 -12.73 -18.06
C ALA A 162 -9.90 -12.89 -17.43
N LYS A 163 -10.02 -13.78 -16.44
CA LYS A 163 -11.19 -13.88 -15.57
C LYS A 163 -11.55 -12.47 -15.10
N LYS A 164 -12.58 -11.87 -15.69
CA LYS A 164 -13.15 -10.63 -15.18
C LYS A 164 -13.57 -10.98 -13.76
N GLU A 165 -12.96 -10.35 -12.77
CA GLU A 165 -13.43 -10.50 -11.39
C GLU A 165 -14.93 -10.24 -11.41
N GLU A 166 -15.72 -11.29 -11.16
CA GLU A 166 -17.16 -11.17 -11.13
C GLU A 166 -17.49 -10.16 -10.02
N ILE A 167 -17.92 -8.97 -10.42
CA ILE A 167 -18.32 -7.96 -9.47
C ILE A 167 -19.64 -8.45 -8.88
N THR A 168 -19.56 -9.08 -7.71
CA THR A 168 -20.73 -9.52 -6.95
C THR A 168 -21.69 -8.33 -6.78
N PRO A 169 -23.03 -8.52 -6.83
CA PRO A 169 -24.00 -7.44 -6.66
C PRO A 169 -23.73 -6.54 -5.44
N GLY A 170 -23.29 -7.10 -4.31
CA GLY A 170 -22.90 -6.33 -3.13
C GLY A 170 -21.71 -5.36 -3.35
N ARG A 171 -20.78 -5.65 -4.27
CA ARG A 171 -19.66 -4.74 -4.60
C ARG A 171 -20.10 -3.56 -5.47
N LEU A 172 -21.15 -3.71 -6.29
CA LEU A 172 -21.75 -2.61 -7.05
C LEU A 172 -22.47 -1.64 -6.12
N GLU A 173 -23.28 -2.17 -5.20
CA GLU A 173 -23.99 -1.36 -4.20
C GLU A 173 -23.04 -0.57 -3.30
N ILE A 174 -21.91 -1.16 -2.87
CA ILE A 174 -20.89 -0.46 -2.08
C ILE A 174 -20.36 0.77 -2.82
N LYS A 175 -20.18 0.69 -4.15
CA LYS A 175 -19.66 1.82 -4.94
C LYS A 175 -20.65 2.99 -4.96
N GLU A 176 -21.94 2.71 -5.04
CA GLU A 176 -23.01 3.71 -5.01
C GLU A 176 -23.25 4.28 -3.60
N LEU A 177 -23.18 3.42 -2.58
CA LEU A 177 -23.40 3.79 -1.18
C LEU A 177 -22.23 4.58 -0.59
N ARG A 178 -20.99 4.32 -1.05
CA ARG A 178 -19.78 4.99 -0.54
C ARG A 178 -19.88 6.51 -0.66
N LEU A 179 -20.47 7.04 -1.74
CA LEU A 179 -20.61 8.50 -1.92
C LEU A 179 -21.66 9.12 -0.99
N LYS A 180 -22.77 8.41 -0.74
CA LYS A 180 -23.88 8.90 0.10
C LYS A 180 -23.51 8.95 1.58
N TRP A 181 -22.71 8.00 2.05
CA TRP A 181 -22.40 7.83 3.49
C TRP A 181 -21.02 8.37 3.89
N LYS A 182 -20.17 8.76 2.93
CA LYS A 182 -18.81 9.21 3.21
C LYS A 182 -18.75 10.33 4.25
N HIS A 183 -19.59 11.35 4.13
CA HIS A 183 -19.60 12.45 5.11
C HIS A 183 -19.92 11.96 6.52
N ARG A 184 -20.98 11.14 6.68
CA ARG A 184 -21.36 10.58 7.99
C ARG A 184 -20.30 9.63 8.53
N TYR A 185 -19.68 8.84 7.66
CA TYR A 185 -18.58 7.96 8.00
C TYR A 185 -17.37 8.76 8.50
N ASP A 186 -16.92 9.77 7.76
CA ASP A 186 -15.78 10.61 8.10
C ASP A 186 -16.03 11.36 9.42
N GLU A 187 -17.24 11.88 9.63
CA GLU A 187 -17.66 12.54 10.87
C GLU A 187 -17.63 11.57 12.06
N ASN A 188 -18.21 10.39 11.92
CA ASN A 188 -18.24 9.36 12.96
C ASN A 188 -16.85 8.81 13.24
N GLN A 189 -16.04 8.57 12.21
CA GLN A 189 -14.65 8.14 12.34
C GLN A 189 -13.84 9.18 13.11
N ALA A 190 -14.03 10.48 12.82
CA ALA A 190 -13.37 11.55 13.55
C ALA A 190 -13.86 11.63 15.01
N LYS A 191 -15.15 11.39 15.28
CA LYS A 191 -15.69 11.29 16.65
C LYS A 191 -15.08 10.11 17.41
N ILE A 192 -15.06 8.92 16.81
CA ILE A 192 -14.47 7.71 17.40
C ILE A 192 -12.98 7.92 17.67
N LYS A 193 -12.23 8.43 16.69
CA LYS A 193 -10.79 8.70 16.83
C LYS A 193 -10.48 9.68 17.97
N ARG A 194 -11.32 10.69 18.19
CA ARG A 194 -11.15 11.65 19.29
C ARG A 194 -11.57 11.10 20.65
N ASN A 195 -12.55 10.20 20.70
CA ASN A 195 -13.16 9.76 21.97
C ASN A 195 -12.61 8.43 22.49
N LEU A 196 -12.18 7.52 21.60
CA LEU A 196 -11.85 6.14 21.95
C LEU A 196 -10.42 5.97 22.47
N PHE A 197 -9.55 6.96 22.27
CA PHE A 197 -8.13 6.95 22.70
C PHE A 197 -7.41 5.61 22.40
N SER A 198 -7.76 4.95 21.28
CA SER A 198 -7.33 3.58 20.97
C SER A 198 -5.82 3.41 20.80
N ILE A 199 -5.10 4.50 20.54
CA ILE A 199 -3.64 4.54 20.37
C ILE A 199 -3.08 5.48 21.44
N ASN A 200 -3.37 5.22 22.70
CA ASN A 200 -2.66 5.86 23.81
C ASN A 200 -1.59 4.89 24.34
N ALA A 201 -0.35 5.39 24.46
CA ALA A 201 0.75 4.65 25.06
C ALA A 201 0.46 4.21 26.52
N CYS A 202 -0.46 4.89 27.22
CA CYS A 202 -0.91 4.46 28.55
C CYS A 202 -1.79 3.21 28.50
N SER A 203 -2.76 3.14 27.57
CA SER A 203 -3.61 1.96 27.42
C SER A 203 -2.83 0.75 26.90
N GLU A 204 -1.82 0.98 26.06
CA GLU A 204 -0.90 -0.05 25.58
C GLU A 204 -0.08 -0.67 26.71
N GLN A 205 0.54 0.15 27.57
CA GLN A 205 1.28 -0.34 28.74
C GLN A 205 0.40 -1.14 29.71
N ILE A 206 -0.87 -0.75 29.87
CA ILE A 206 -1.82 -1.47 30.74
C ILE A 206 -2.24 -2.81 30.11
N LEU A 207 -2.36 -2.86 28.79
CA LEU A 207 -2.59 -4.11 28.05
C LEU A 207 -1.39 -5.05 28.15
N GLU A 208 -0.17 -4.53 27.94
CA GLU A 208 1.07 -5.29 28.03
C GLU A 208 1.28 -5.86 29.45
N LEU A 209 1.04 -5.06 30.48
CA LEU A 209 1.07 -5.51 31.87
C LEU A 209 0.13 -6.69 32.09
N TRP A 210 -1.11 -6.61 31.61
CA TRP A 210 -2.07 -7.70 31.77
C TRP A 210 -1.63 -8.98 31.05
N ASP A 211 -1.22 -8.86 29.78
CA ASP A 211 -0.85 -10.01 28.95
C ASP A 211 0.40 -10.73 29.50
N THR A 212 1.35 -9.97 30.06
CA THR A 212 2.60 -10.52 30.60
C THR A 212 2.46 -11.15 31.98
N THR A 213 1.78 -10.49 32.94
CA THR A 213 1.78 -10.93 34.34
C THR A 213 0.48 -11.55 34.83
N PHE A 214 -0.68 -11.19 34.28
CA PHE A 214 -1.98 -11.57 34.87
C PHE A 214 -2.82 -12.51 33.99
N LYS A 215 -2.51 -12.65 32.70
CA LYS A 215 -3.26 -13.52 31.77
C LYS A 215 -3.38 -14.99 32.19
N LYS A 216 -2.38 -15.51 32.92
CA LYS A 216 -2.37 -16.90 33.40
C LYS A 216 -2.92 -17.04 34.83
N MET A 217 -3.27 -15.92 35.46
CA MET A 217 -3.78 -15.91 36.82
C MET A 217 -5.28 -16.20 36.77
N LEU A 218 -5.68 -17.33 37.36
CA LEU A 218 -7.08 -17.69 37.57
C LEU A 218 -7.44 -17.40 39.03
N LEU A 219 -8.70 -17.06 39.29
CA LEU A 219 -9.22 -16.87 40.66
C LEU A 219 -9.09 -18.14 41.51
N VAL A 220 -9.12 -19.29 40.86
CA VAL A 220 -8.99 -20.60 41.48
C VAL A 220 -7.88 -21.35 40.77
N ASN A 221 -6.87 -21.78 41.50
CA ASN A 221 -5.74 -22.51 40.93
C ASN A 221 -6.09 -23.99 40.82
N VAL A 222 -6.64 -24.39 39.66
CA VAL A 222 -7.04 -25.78 39.38
C VAL A 222 -5.89 -26.78 39.58
N LYS A 223 -4.64 -26.37 39.35
CA LYS A 223 -3.47 -27.23 39.53
C LYS A 223 -3.18 -27.55 40.99
N GLU A 224 -3.43 -26.61 41.90
CA GLU A 224 -3.29 -26.86 43.34
C GLU A 224 -4.39 -27.77 43.86
N LEU A 225 -5.59 -27.67 43.28
CA LEU A 225 -6.70 -28.57 43.59
C LEU A 225 -6.43 -29.99 43.07
N GLU A 226 -5.83 -30.12 41.89
CA GLU A 226 -5.46 -31.40 41.29
C GLU A 226 -4.27 -32.05 42.01
N ALA A 227 -3.30 -31.24 42.49
CA ALA A 227 -2.10 -31.73 43.17
C ALA A 227 -2.38 -32.43 44.52
N LYS A 228 -3.52 -32.17 45.16
CA LYS A 228 -3.88 -32.83 46.42
C LYS A 228 -4.23 -34.31 46.24
N GLY A 229 -4.68 -34.74 45.05
CA GLY A 229 -4.88 -36.15 44.70
C GLY A 229 -5.92 -36.94 45.53
N GLU A 230 -6.58 -36.29 46.49
CA GLU A 230 -7.57 -36.87 47.40
C GLU A 230 -8.92 -36.15 47.30
N ALA A 231 -10.00 -36.84 47.68
CA ALA A 231 -11.33 -36.24 47.72
C ALA A 231 -11.39 -35.16 48.81
N TYR A 232 -11.70 -33.93 48.43
CA TYR A 232 -11.93 -32.85 49.38
C TYR A 232 -13.25 -33.06 50.13
N ASP A 233 -13.25 -32.79 51.44
CA ASP A 233 -14.50 -32.51 52.14
C ASP A 233 -15.09 -31.17 51.67
N LEU A 234 -16.41 -31.02 51.69
CA LEU A 234 -17.11 -29.83 51.19
C LEU A 234 -16.67 -28.56 51.93
N THR A 235 -16.43 -28.68 53.24
CA THR A 235 -16.01 -27.56 54.08
C THR A 235 -14.57 -27.14 53.76
N GLU A 236 -13.68 -28.11 53.59
CA GLU A 236 -12.28 -27.90 53.26
C GLU A 236 -12.09 -27.34 51.84
N PHE A 237 -12.86 -27.85 50.88
CA PHE A 237 -12.89 -27.33 49.51
C PHE A 237 -13.33 -25.86 49.50
N THR A 238 -14.45 -25.56 50.16
CA THR A 238 -15.01 -24.20 50.21
C THR A 238 -14.03 -23.23 50.87
N SER A 239 -13.37 -23.63 51.97
CA SER A 239 -12.36 -22.80 52.62
C SER A 239 -11.13 -22.57 51.75
N THR A 240 -10.64 -23.61 51.08
CA THR A 240 -9.44 -23.52 50.21
C THR A 240 -9.71 -22.60 49.01
N VAL A 241 -10.87 -22.76 48.37
CA VAL A 241 -11.29 -21.92 47.24
C VAL A 241 -11.47 -20.47 47.67
N ASN A 242 -12.13 -20.23 48.81
CA ASN A 242 -12.28 -18.87 49.33
C ASN A 242 -10.93 -18.22 49.67
N GLN A 243 -9.98 -18.99 50.22
CA GLN A 243 -8.63 -18.51 50.48
C GLN A 243 -7.90 -18.13 49.18
N GLN A 244 -7.93 -19.00 48.16
CA GLN A 244 -7.32 -18.70 46.85
C GLN A 244 -7.94 -17.47 46.16
N ILE A 245 -9.26 -17.31 46.28
CA ILE A 245 -9.98 -16.13 45.78
C ILE A 245 -9.50 -14.88 46.50
N GLU A 246 -9.37 -14.93 47.83
CA GLU A 246 -8.94 -13.79 48.64
C GLU A 246 -7.47 -13.41 48.36
N GLU A 247 -6.58 -14.39 48.26
CA GLU A 247 -5.17 -14.17 47.88
C GLU A 247 -5.03 -13.57 46.48
N THR A 248 -5.84 -14.03 45.54
CA THR A 248 -5.90 -13.47 44.18
C THR A 248 -6.44 -12.04 44.21
N ARG A 249 -7.49 -11.78 44.99
CA ARG A 249 -8.07 -10.45 45.18
C ARG A 249 -7.05 -9.46 45.75
N LEU A 250 -6.31 -9.86 46.78
CA LEU A 250 -5.24 -9.06 47.37
C LEU A 250 -4.13 -8.78 46.36
N THR A 251 -3.72 -9.79 45.60
CA THR A 251 -2.70 -9.64 44.55
C THR A 251 -3.15 -8.66 43.46
N LEU A 252 -4.42 -8.72 43.03
CA LEU A 252 -4.99 -7.77 42.08
C LEU A 252 -5.09 -6.35 42.66
N SER A 253 -5.48 -6.21 43.93
CA SER A 253 -5.58 -4.91 44.60
C SER A 253 -4.21 -4.25 44.81
N ASP A 254 -3.21 -5.01 45.23
CA ASP A 254 -1.90 -4.44 45.58
C ASP A 254 -1.00 -4.33 44.37
N LYS A 255 -0.82 -5.43 43.62
CA LYS A 255 0.14 -5.47 42.51
C LYS A 255 -0.44 -4.91 41.22
N TRP A 256 -1.62 -5.37 40.80
CA TRP A 256 -2.20 -4.92 39.52
C TRP A 256 -2.65 -3.46 39.58
N TYR A 257 -3.45 -3.08 40.58
CA TYR A 257 -3.89 -1.69 40.71
C TYR A 257 -2.74 -0.73 41.09
N GLY A 258 -1.78 -1.16 41.91
CA GLY A 258 -0.55 -0.41 42.19
C GLY A 258 0.31 -0.15 40.94
N ALA A 259 0.46 -1.16 40.08
CA ALA A 259 1.16 -1.01 38.80
C ALA A 259 0.42 -0.06 37.85
N ILE A 260 -0.91 -0.12 37.77
CA ILE A 260 -1.72 0.82 36.98
C ILE A 260 -1.54 2.25 37.48
N LYS A 261 -1.56 2.49 38.80
CA LYS A 261 -1.27 3.81 39.38
C LYS A 261 0.10 4.33 38.95
N THR A 262 1.11 3.47 38.95
CA THR A 262 2.48 3.83 38.54
C THR A 262 2.56 4.18 37.05
N ILE A 263 1.87 3.41 36.19
CA ILE A 263 1.77 3.69 34.75
C ILE A 263 1.05 5.02 34.53
N PHE A 264 -0.02 5.29 35.27
CA PHE A 264 -0.78 6.53 35.18
C PHE A 264 0.07 7.75 35.56
N GLN A 265 0.82 7.66 36.66
CA GLN A 265 1.75 8.72 37.09
C GLN A 265 2.85 8.98 36.04
N LYS A 266 3.40 7.93 35.42
CA LYS A 266 4.34 8.05 34.30
C LYS A 266 3.68 8.70 33.08
N GLY A 267 2.42 8.36 32.80
CA GLY A 267 1.61 8.94 31.72
C GLY A 267 1.37 10.44 31.89
N ILE A 268 1.08 10.89 33.12
CA ILE A 268 0.94 12.32 33.46
C ILE A 268 2.27 13.04 33.20
N LYS A 269 3.38 12.52 33.72
CA LYS A 269 4.72 13.11 33.54
C LYS A 269 5.12 13.26 32.08
N LYS A 270 4.69 12.33 31.22
CA LYS A 270 4.96 12.34 29.76
C LYS A 270 3.94 13.15 28.95
N LYS A 271 2.95 13.80 29.57
CA LYS A 271 1.84 14.51 28.89
C LYS A 271 1.06 13.63 27.89
N LEU A 272 0.97 12.32 28.17
CA LEU A 272 0.26 11.34 27.35
C LEU A 272 -1.24 11.24 27.69
N ILE A 273 -1.67 12.01 28.69
CA ILE A 273 -3.06 12.07 29.18
C ILE A 273 -3.58 13.47 28.86
N PRO A 274 -4.85 13.62 28.44
CA PRO A 274 -5.47 14.92 28.24
C PRO A 274 -5.31 15.80 29.50
N ASP A 275 -4.91 17.04 29.28
CA ASP A 275 -4.67 18.03 30.34
C ASP A 275 -5.91 18.24 31.23
N ASP A 276 -5.71 18.51 32.52
CA ASP A 276 -6.79 18.76 33.50
C ASP A 276 -7.67 19.95 33.10
N SER A 277 -7.16 20.82 32.23
CA SER A 277 -7.89 21.90 31.58
C SER A 277 -9.10 21.43 30.74
N LYS A 278 -9.17 20.16 30.31
CA LYS A 278 -10.27 19.62 29.50
C LYS A 278 -10.98 18.45 30.22
N PRO A 279 -11.84 18.73 31.22
CA PRO A 279 -12.48 17.69 32.05
C PRO A 279 -13.36 16.72 31.25
N LYS A 280 -14.00 17.19 30.16
CA LYS A 280 -14.81 16.33 29.27
C LYS A 280 -13.97 15.30 28.52
N MET A 281 -12.73 15.64 28.14
CA MET A 281 -11.82 14.71 27.46
C MET A 281 -11.21 13.72 28.44
N LEU A 282 -10.88 14.21 29.64
CA LEU A 282 -10.39 13.38 30.74
C LEU A 282 -11.43 12.32 31.15
N LYS A 283 -12.71 12.70 31.29
CA LYS A 283 -13.80 11.75 31.57
C LYS A 283 -13.92 10.66 30.51
N LYS A 284 -13.81 11.01 29.22
CA LYS A 284 -13.86 10.03 28.13
C LYS A 284 -12.65 9.08 28.17
N PHE A 285 -11.48 9.60 28.49
CA PHE A 285 -10.27 8.78 28.67
C PHE A 285 -10.45 7.78 29.81
N PHE A 286 -10.88 8.25 30.99
CA PHE A 286 -11.15 7.35 32.12
C PHE A 286 -12.26 6.35 31.84
N ASN A 287 -13.30 6.71 31.09
CA ASN A 287 -14.32 5.75 30.67
C ASN A 287 -13.73 4.66 29.77
N SER A 288 -12.87 5.03 28.80
CA SER A 288 -12.19 4.05 27.95
C SER A 288 -11.27 3.13 28.76
N LEU A 289 -10.57 3.69 29.75
CA LEU A 289 -9.70 2.91 30.62
C LEU A 289 -10.50 2.00 31.56
N ALA A 290 -11.62 2.48 32.10
CA ALA A 290 -12.53 1.68 32.91
C ALA A 290 -13.04 0.49 32.09
N THR A 291 -13.49 0.70 30.86
CA THR A 291 -13.91 -0.41 29.99
C THR A 291 -12.79 -1.41 29.71
N LEU A 292 -11.55 -0.94 29.56
CA LEU A 292 -10.38 -1.79 29.36
C LEU A 292 -10.09 -2.66 30.60
N MET A 293 -10.06 -2.02 31.78
CA MET A 293 -9.82 -2.69 33.06
C MET A 293 -10.95 -3.67 33.40
N THR A 294 -12.21 -3.32 33.13
CA THR A 294 -13.35 -4.24 33.30
C THR A 294 -13.21 -5.46 32.39
N ARG A 295 -12.84 -5.26 31.12
CA ARG A 295 -12.63 -6.39 30.20
C ARG A 295 -11.47 -7.28 30.62
N GLN A 296 -10.42 -6.71 31.22
CA GLN A 296 -9.32 -7.49 31.78
C GLN A 296 -9.81 -8.41 32.90
N LEU A 297 -10.61 -7.90 33.84
CA LEU A 297 -11.12 -8.71 34.96
C LEU A 297 -12.20 -9.74 34.57
N GLN A 298 -12.88 -9.56 33.43
CA GLN A 298 -13.92 -10.48 32.94
C GLN A 298 -13.37 -11.66 32.12
N ASN A 299 -12.16 -11.52 31.57
CA ASN A 299 -11.51 -12.54 30.74
C ASN A 299 -10.56 -13.40 31.58
#